data_AF-A0A8S2PSJ0-F1
#
_entry.id   AF-A0A8S2PSJ0-F1
#
_cell.length_a   1.000
_cell.length_b   1.000
_cell.length_c   1.000
_cell.angle_alpha   90.00
_cell.angle_beta   90.00
_cell.angle_gamma   90.00
#
_symmetry.space_group_name_H-M   'P 1'
#
loop_
_entity.id
_entity.type
_entity.pdbx_description
1 polymer ?
#
loop_
_entity_poly.entity_id
_entity_poly.type
_entity_poly.pdbx_seq_one_letter_code
_entity_poly.pdbx_strand_id
1 'polypeptide(L)'
;MAAIVNKITTTAPQIASGVARFAQPKLKRFWYFARVELRPPMPGEFGAVQQGFQNLVKSATTQGWRNLTVKQLGLNTLVGIEVICWFYIGECIGKGSIVGYRPGRAPLPAPYKYFIYDMAELNETFLVHSLRANISDGIDDHLERVEKSIKDIQSKTIVEANSTERQHRLQTPLDLAGVLRKSDEEIVFPNVIDLNVGGYHYTTSLSTLRKYEDSMLAVMFSGRYQLVRDEEGHIFIDRDGKYFG
;
A
#
# COMPACT_ATOMS: atom_id res chain seq x y z
N MET A 1 17.25 -3.80 -25.84
CA MET A 1 16.93 -3.56 -24.40
C MET A 1 17.05 -2.09 -24.01
N ALA A 2 18.18 -1.41 -24.25
CA ALA A 2 18.39 0.00 -23.83
C ALA A 2 17.34 1.01 -24.33
N ALA A 3 16.86 0.89 -25.58
CA ALA A 3 15.85 1.80 -26.14
C ALA A 3 14.45 1.69 -25.48
N ILE A 4 14.10 0.52 -24.95
CA ILE A 4 12.81 0.28 -24.28
C ILE A 4 12.85 0.83 -22.86
N VAL A 5 13.97 0.61 -22.15
CA VAL A 5 14.21 1.14 -20.80
C VAL A 5 14.19 2.67 -20.81
N ASN A 6 14.83 3.32 -21.80
CA ASN A 6 14.80 4.78 -21.96
C ASN A 6 13.41 5.35 -22.26
N LYS A 7 12.54 4.59 -22.95
CA LYS A 7 11.14 4.99 -23.15
C LYS A 7 10.31 4.88 -21.88
N ILE A 8 10.52 3.83 -21.08
CA ILE A 8 9.80 3.62 -19.81
C ILE A 8 10.21 4.67 -18.77
N THR A 9 11.51 4.96 -18.65
CA THR A 9 12.03 5.95 -17.68
C THR A 9 11.63 7.39 -18.01
N THR A 10 11.41 7.72 -19.28
CA THR A 10 10.92 9.05 -19.69
C THR A 10 9.40 9.18 -19.65
N THR A 11 8.66 8.07 -19.83
CA THR A 11 7.19 8.07 -19.81
C THR A 11 6.62 7.99 -18.38
N ALA A 12 7.29 7.28 -17.47
CA ALA A 12 6.89 7.17 -16.07
C ALA A 12 6.68 8.53 -15.34
N PRO A 13 7.61 9.52 -15.41
CA PRO A 13 7.41 10.83 -14.79
C PRO A 13 6.28 11.64 -15.45
N GLN A 14 6.00 11.43 -16.74
CA GLN A 14 4.89 12.08 -17.43
C GLN A 14 3.52 11.53 -16.96
N ILE A 15 3.43 10.22 -16.74
CA ILE A 15 2.21 9.60 -16.19
C ILE A 15 2.01 10.01 -14.73
N ALA A 16 3.07 9.99 -13.91
CA ALA A 16 3.00 10.40 -12.50
C ALA A 16 2.58 11.88 -12.37
N SER A 17 3.15 12.77 -13.16
CA SER A 17 2.76 14.19 -13.19
C SER A 17 1.35 14.40 -13.75
N GLY A 18 0.89 13.58 -14.70
CA GLY A 18 -0.49 13.56 -15.17
C GLY A 18 -1.49 13.17 -14.08
N VAL A 19 -1.21 12.10 -13.32
CA VAL A 19 -2.03 11.67 -12.17
C VAL A 19 -2.01 12.71 -11.06
N ALA A 20 -0.85 13.30 -10.76
CA ALA A 20 -0.74 14.36 -9.75
C ALA A 20 -1.56 15.60 -10.14
N ARG A 21 -1.48 16.06 -11.39
CA ARG A 21 -2.30 17.19 -11.90
C ARG A 21 -3.79 16.91 -11.85
N PHE A 22 -4.21 15.65 -12.01
CA PHE A 22 -5.62 15.24 -11.90
C PHE A 22 -6.10 15.12 -10.45
N ALA A 23 -5.25 14.63 -9.54
CA ALA A 23 -5.59 14.42 -8.14
C ALA A 23 -5.58 15.71 -7.31
N GLN A 24 -4.64 16.61 -7.57
CA GLN A 24 -4.46 17.88 -6.84
C GLN A 24 -5.75 18.72 -6.69
N PRO A 25 -6.52 19.02 -7.76
CA PRO A 25 -7.72 19.85 -7.63
C PRO A 25 -8.83 19.14 -6.83
N LYS A 26 -8.91 17.81 -6.89
CA LYS A 26 -9.89 17.02 -6.13
C LYS A 26 -9.55 16.96 -4.66
N LEU A 27 -8.29 16.75 -4.33
CA LEU A 27 -7.80 16.75 -2.96
C LEU A 27 -7.92 18.14 -2.32
N LYS A 28 -7.61 19.21 -3.05
CA LYS A 28 -7.76 20.58 -2.54
C LYS A 28 -9.20 20.90 -2.16
N ARG A 29 -10.17 20.51 -3.01
CA ARG A 29 -11.60 20.67 -2.71
C ARG A 29 -12.03 19.79 -1.54
N PHE A 30 -11.62 18.53 -1.52
CA PHE A 30 -11.89 17.62 -0.40
C PHE A 30 -11.38 18.20 0.93
N TRP A 31 -10.14 18.69 0.95
CA TRP A 31 -9.51 19.25 2.14
C TRP A 31 -10.21 20.53 2.63
N TYR A 32 -10.67 21.37 1.70
CA TYR A 32 -11.47 22.54 2.03
C TYR A 32 -12.77 22.16 2.77
N PHE A 33 -13.56 21.23 2.22
CA PHE A 33 -14.83 20.81 2.85
C PHE A 33 -14.61 20.01 4.13
N ALA A 34 -13.63 19.11 4.15
CA ALA A 34 -13.30 18.32 5.34
C ALA A 34 -12.99 19.22 6.55
N ARG A 35 -12.26 20.33 6.34
CA ARG A 35 -11.93 21.27 7.42
C ARG A 35 -13.13 22.04 7.95
N VAL A 36 -14.10 22.35 7.10
CA VAL A 36 -15.26 23.17 7.48
C VAL A 36 -16.37 22.30 8.09
N GLU A 37 -16.62 21.12 7.52
CA GLU A 37 -17.77 20.28 7.87
C GLU A 37 -17.44 19.17 8.88
N LEU A 38 -16.22 18.66 8.88
CA LEU A 38 -15.81 17.57 9.79
C LEU A 38 -15.04 18.08 11.01
N ARG A 39 -15.03 19.40 11.25
CA ARG A 39 -14.44 19.95 12.47
C ARG A 39 -15.25 19.46 13.69
N PRO A 40 -14.58 19.11 14.80
CA PRO A 40 -15.29 18.84 16.04
C PRO A 40 -16.12 20.08 16.44
N PRO A 41 -17.34 19.89 16.96
CA PRO A 41 -18.20 20.99 17.34
C PRO A 41 -17.52 21.86 18.40
N MET A 42 -17.71 23.17 18.30
CA MET A 42 -17.16 24.08 19.31
C MET A 42 -17.95 23.94 20.61
N PRO A 43 -17.34 24.14 21.79
CA PRO A 43 -18.03 24.09 23.07
C PRO A 43 -19.33 24.90 23.17
N GLY A 44 -19.43 26.01 22.44
CA GLY A 44 -20.64 26.84 22.37
C GLY A 44 -21.82 26.25 21.58
N GLU A 45 -21.57 25.25 20.73
CA GLU A 45 -22.58 24.62 19.87
C GLU A 45 -23.31 23.45 20.57
N PHE A 46 -22.74 22.90 21.66
CA PHE A 46 -23.35 21.79 22.41
C PHE A 46 -24.72 22.14 23.01
N GLY A 47 -24.94 23.41 23.40
CA GLY A 47 -26.23 23.86 23.88
C GLY A 47 -27.33 23.73 22.81
N ALA A 48 -27.01 24.08 21.56
CA ALA A 48 -27.94 23.93 20.44
C ALA A 48 -28.18 22.45 20.09
N VAL A 49 -27.15 21.60 20.16
CA VAL A 49 -27.29 20.15 19.96
C VAL A 49 -28.20 19.53 21.02
N GLN A 50 -28.05 19.90 22.28
CA GLN A 50 -28.88 19.41 23.38
C GLN A 50 -30.35 19.83 23.21
N GLN A 51 -30.60 21.07 22.80
CA GLN A 51 -31.95 21.55 22.50
C GLN A 51 -32.57 20.83 21.30
N GLY A 52 -31.79 20.60 20.23
CA GLY A 52 -32.21 19.83 19.06
C GLY A 52 -32.61 18.39 19.43
N PHE A 53 -31.82 17.74 20.29
CA PHE A 53 -32.15 16.41 20.79
C PHE A 53 -33.41 16.41 21.67
N GLN A 54 -33.56 17.38 22.58
CA GLN A 54 -34.78 17.51 23.38
C GLN A 54 -36.02 17.71 22.52
N ASN A 55 -35.92 18.50 21.45
CA ASN A 55 -37.02 18.70 20.50
C ASN A 55 -37.34 17.43 19.72
N LEU A 56 -36.32 16.64 19.36
CA LEU A 56 -36.50 15.34 18.70
C LEU A 56 -37.21 14.34 19.63
N VAL A 57 -36.79 14.25 20.90
CA VAL A 57 -37.42 13.38 21.91
C VAL A 57 -38.87 13.81 22.17
N LYS A 58 -39.12 15.12 22.30
CA LYS A 58 -40.48 15.66 22.44
C LYS A 58 -41.33 15.30 21.22
N SER A 59 -40.81 15.45 20.01
CA SER A 59 -41.51 15.12 18.76
C SER A 59 -41.77 13.61 18.59
N ALA A 60 -40.86 12.76 19.07
CA ALA A 60 -41.07 11.31 19.10
C ALA A 60 -42.18 10.92 20.10
N THR A 61 -42.15 11.54 21.28
CA THR A 61 -43.13 11.33 22.36
C THR A 61 -44.53 11.79 21.96
N THR A 62 -44.65 12.92 21.25
CA THR A 62 -45.92 13.48 20.78
C THR A 62 -46.45 12.85 19.49
N GLN A 63 -45.89 11.72 19.06
CA GLN A 63 -46.22 11.05 17.79
C GLN A 63 -46.03 11.90 16.52
N GLY A 64 -45.17 12.93 16.56
CA GLY A 64 -44.90 13.82 15.41
C GLY A 64 -44.27 13.13 14.20
N TRP A 65 -43.65 11.97 14.39
CA TRP A 65 -43.11 11.11 13.32
C TRP A 65 -44.15 10.66 12.29
N ARG A 66 -45.44 10.65 12.64
CA ARG A 66 -46.53 10.25 11.75
C ARG A 66 -46.90 11.32 10.72
N ASN A 67 -46.53 12.57 10.95
CA ASN A 67 -46.83 13.71 10.06
C ASN A 67 -45.67 14.06 9.11
N LEU A 68 -44.63 13.23 9.04
CA LEU A 68 -43.47 13.47 8.20
C LEU A 68 -43.76 13.11 6.74
N THR A 69 -43.32 13.96 5.83
CA THR A 69 -43.36 13.63 4.39
C THR A 69 -42.29 12.59 4.06
N VAL A 70 -42.55 11.73 3.06
CA VAL A 70 -41.60 10.65 2.65
C VAL A 70 -40.22 11.21 2.27
N LYS A 71 -40.16 12.41 1.68
CA LYS A 71 -38.91 13.08 1.34
C LYS A 71 -38.07 13.43 2.57
N GLN A 72 -38.73 13.97 3.61
CA GLN A 72 -38.06 14.32 4.87
C GLN A 72 -37.63 13.08 5.65
N LEU A 73 -38.51 12.06 5.69
CA LEU A 73 -38.19 10.79 6.32
C LEU A 73 -36.96 10.14 5.67
N GLY A 74 -36.94 10.06 4.33
CA GLY A 74 -35.82 9.51 3.58
C GLY A 74 -34.50 10.24 3.86
N LEU A 75 -34.52 11.58 3.88
CA LEU A 75 -33.34 12.38 4.17
C LEU A 75 -32.83 12.14 5.60
N ASN A 76 -33.73 12.16 6.59
CA ASN A 76 -33.37 11.92 7.99
C ASN A 76 -32.83 10.50 8.21
N THR A 77 -33.37 9.50 7.51
CA THR A 77 -32.84 8.13 7.58
C THR A 77 -31.45 8.01 6.95
N LEU A 78 -31.18 8.73 5.86
CA LEU A 78 -29.87 8.70 5.20
C LEU A 78 -28.79 9.32 6.09
N VAL A 79 -29.10 10.46 6.71
CA VAL A 79 -28.22 11.09 7.72
C VAL A 79 -28.05 10.18 8.93
N GLY A 80 -29.12 9.49 9.38
CA GLY A 80 -29.02 8.51 10.47
C GLY A 80 -28.08 7.34 10.14
N ILE A 81 -28.12 6.84 8.91
CA ILE A 81 -27.21 5.82 8.41
C ILE A 81 -25.77 6.36 8.36
N GLU A 82 -25.56 7.61 7.94
CA GLU A 82 -24.24 8.24 7.92
C GLU A 82 -23.60 8.28 9.32
N VAL A 83 -24.35 8.66 10.35
CA VAL A 83 -23.87 8.67 11.74
C VAL A 83 -23.49 7.27 12.21
N ILE A 84 -24.27 6.24 11.84
CA ILE A 84 -23.95 4.84 12.15
C ILE A 84 -22.67 4.39 11.44
N CYS A 85 -22.46 4.77 10.18
CA CYS A 85 -21.22 4.49 9.47
C CYS A 85 -20.00 5.12 10.16
N TRP A 86 -20.12 6.35 10.67
CA TRP A 86 -19.06 6.99 11.45
C TRP A 86 -18.72 6.25 12.74
N PHE A 87 -19.72 5.67 13.43
CA PHE A 87 -19.49 4.80 14.58
C PHE A 87 -18.65 3.57 14.20
N TYR A 88 -19.00 2.88 13.10
CA TYR A 88 -18.23 1.72 12.63
C TYR A 88 -16.81 2.07 12.16
N ILE A 89 -16.60 3.26 11.57
CA ILE A 89 -15.25 3.75 11.26
C ILE A 89 -14.44 3.94 12.55
N GLY A 90 -15.06 4.51 13.59
CA GLY A 90 -14.44 4.63 14.92
C GLY A 90 -14.11 3.28 15.54
N GLU A 91 -15.00 2.30 15.38
CA GLU A 91 -14.75 0.91 15.81
C GLU A 91 -13.59 0.27 15.04
N CYS A 92 -13.47 0.48 13.73
CA CYS A 92 -12.31 0.04 12.93
C CYS A 92 -11.00 0.65 13.41
N ILE A 93 -11.00 1.95 13.77
CA ILE A 93 -9.84 2.63 14.36
C ILE A 93 -9.53 2.05 15.74
N GLY A 94 -10.56 1.82 16.58
CA GLY A 94 -10.40 1.24 17.92
C GLY A 94 -9.86 -0.19 17.92
N LYS A 95 -10.25 -1.01 16.95
CA LYS A 95 -9.66 -2.35 16.73
C LYS A 95 -8.28 -2.29 16.06
N GLY A 96 -7.98 -1.20 15.36
CA GLY A 96 -6.80 -1.07 14.50
C GLY A 96 -6.75 -2.12 13.39
N SER A 97 -7.92 -2.60 12.93
CA SER A 97 -8.09 -3.58 11.85
C SER A 97 -9.35 -3.25 11.07
N ILE A 98 -9.27 -3.28 9.75
CA ILE A 98 -10.41 -3.07 8.85
C ILE A 98 -11.31 -4.32 8.80
N VAL A 99 -10.72 -5.50 9.02
CA VAL A 99 -11.43 -6.79 8.96
C VAL A 99 -11.12 -7.60 10.22
N GLY A 100 -12.17 -7.96 10.95
CA GLY A 100 -12.10 -8.81 12.13
C GLY A 100 -11.34 -8.21 13.32
N TYR A 101 -11.50 -8.82 14.49
CA TYR A 101 -10.59 -8.59 15.60
C TYR A 101 -9.34 -9.42 15.36
N ARG A 102 -8.15 -8.85 15.59
CA ARG A 102 -6.90 -9.61 15.61
C ARG A 102 -6.70 -10.17 17.03
N PRO A 103 -6.96 -11.46 17.29
CA PRO A 103 -6.64 -12.05 18.59
C PRO A 103 -5.11 -12.00 18.80
N GLY A 104 -4.67 -11.47 19.94
CA GLY A 104 -3.25 -11.42 20.31
C GLY A 104 -2.54 -10.08 20.17
N ARG A 105 -3.22 -9.00 19.73
CA ARG A 105 -2.66 -7.64 19.87
C ARG A 105 -2.78 -7.22 21.33
N ALA A 106 -1.67 -6.90 22.00
CA ALA A 106 -1.71 -6.30 23.33
C ALA A 106 -2.65 -5.08 23.31
N PRO A 107 -3.45 -4.84 24.37
CA PRO A 107 -4.23 -3.62 24.47
C PRO A 107 -3.30 -2.44 24.24
N LEU A 108 -3.61 -1.59 23.26
CA LEU A 108 -2.79 -0.42 22.97
C LEU A 108 -2.63 0.36 24.30
N PRO A 109 -1.40 0.69 24.74
CA PRO A 109 -1.18 1.39 25.99
C PRO A 109 -1.90 2.73 25.87
N ALA A 110 -2.96 2.93 26.67
CA ALA A 110 -3.92 4.00 26.46
C ALA A 110 -3.25 5.39 26.34
N PRO A 111 -3.28 6.05 25.16
CA PRO A 111 -3.00 7.47 25.02
C PRO A 111 -4.25 8.22 24.52
N TYR A 112 -5.42 7.57 24.45
CA TYR A 112 -6.63 8.14 23.86
C TYR A 112 -7.35 9.11 24.82
N LYS A 113 -6.88 9.23 26.06
CA LYS A 113 -7.41 10.20 27.03
C LYS A 113 -6.92 11.63 26.77
N TYR A 114 -5.85 11.81 26.00
CA TYR A 114 -5.26 13.12 25.70
C TYR A 114 -5.50 13.60 24.25
N PHE A 115 -5.82 12.68 23.32
CA PHE A 115 -5.95 13.01 21.90
C PHE A 115 -7.15 13.91 21.55
N ILE A 116 -8.11 14.06 22.47
CA ILE A 116 -9.28 14.94 22.29
C ILE A 116 -9.02 16.35 22.87
N TYR A 117 -8.05 16.51 23.77
CA TYR A 117 -7.76 17.80 24.42
C TYR A 117 -6.58 18.54 23.78
N ASP A 118 -5.67 17.84 23.08
CA ASP A 118 -4.45 18.42 22.50
C ASP A 118 -4.60 18.91 21.05
N MET A 119 -5.84 19.05 20.57
CA MET A 119 -6.15 19.68 19.27
C MET A 119 -6.54 21.16 19.41
N ALA A 120 -6.53 21.69 20.65
CA ALA A 120 -7.01 23.04 20.96
C ALA A 120 -5.93 24.13 20.94
N GLU A 121 -4.63 23.79 20.88
CA GLU A 121 -3.55 24.79 21.00
C GLU A 121 -2.51 24.82 19.87
N LEU A 122 -2.69 24.02 18.81
CA LEU A 122 -1.80 24.11 17.64
C LEU A 122 -2.34 25.14 16.64
N ASN A 123 -1.95 26.39 16.91
CA ASN A 123 -2.05 27.57 16.05
C ASN A 123 -1.93 27.16 14.56
N GLU A 124 -3.01 27.39 13.80
CA GLU A 124 -3.19 26.90 12.42
C GLU A 124 -2.11 27.36 11.44
N THR A 125 -1.26 28.31 11.83
CA THR A 125 -0.08 28.75 11.08
C THR A 125 1.10 27.78 11.20
N PHE A 126 1.32 27.14 12.35
CA PHE A 126 2.49 26.30 12.61
C PHE A 126 2.35 24.91 11.98
N LEU A 127 1.17 24.27 12.09
CA LEU A 127 0.92 22.98 11.46
C LEU A 127 0.91 23.08 9.94
N VAL A 128 0.36 24.14 9.34
CA VAL A 128 0.36 24.29 7.88
C VAL A 128 1.74 24.67 7.37
N HIS A 129 2.54 25.47 8.09
CA HIS A 129 3.95 25.69 7.74
C HIS A 129 4.79 24.43 7.90
N SER A 130 4.61 23.66 8.98
CA SER A 130 5.40 22.45 9.25
C SER A 130 4.98 21.27 8.37
N LEU A 131 3.70 21.12 8.02
CA LEU A 131 3.26 20.16 6.98
C LEU A 131 3.72 20.61 5.59
N ARG A 132 3.62 21.90 5.26
CA ARG A 132 4.06 22.41 3.95
C ARG A 132 5.58 22.30 3.79
N ALA A 133 6.34 22.56 4.85
CA ALA A 133 7.78 22.34 4.90
C ALA A 133 8.11 20.84 4.80
N ASN A 134 7.54 19.97 5.65
CA ASN A 134 7.83 18.53 5.58
C ASN A 134 7.38 17.86 4.26
N ILE A 135 6.29 18.32 3.66
CA ILE A 135 5.83 17.81 2.36
C ILE A 135 6.68 18.38 1.22
N SER A 136 7.10 19.65 1.26
CA SER A 136 8.00 20.22 0.27
C SER A 136 9.39 19.61 0.38
N ASP A 137 9.99 19.64 1.57
CA ASP A 137 11.31 19.09 1.87
C ASP A 137 11.36 17.58 1.59
N GLY A 138 10.28 16.84 1.89
CA GLY A 138 10.20 15.41 1.56
C GLY A 138 10.12 15.15 0.04
N ILE A 139 9.37 15.97 -0.70
CA ILE A 139 9.28 15.86 -2.17
C ILE A 139 10.60 16.30 -2.81
N ASP A 140 11.23 17.36 -2.30
CA ASP A 140 12.49 17.90 -2.80
C ASP A 140 13.66 16.95 -2.49
N ASP A 141 13.71 16.30 -1.32
CA ASP A 141 14.69 15.26 -0.97
C ASP A 141 14.47 13.97 -1.78
N HIS A 142 13.22 13.61 -2.06
CA HIS A 142 12.90 12.51 -2.97
C HIS A 142 13.27 12.84 -4.43
N LEU A 143 13.07 14.07 -4.88
CA LEU A 143 13.49 14.53 -6.21
C LEU A 143 15.01 14.55 -6.35
N GLU A 144 15.74 15.05 -5.35
CA GLU A 144 17.20 15.06 -5.35
C GLU A 144 17.78 13.64 -5.31
N ARG A 145 17.15 12.73 -4.56
CA ARG A 145 17.52 11.31 -4.52
C ARG A 145 17.25 10.59 -5.84
N VAL A 146 16.16 10.95 -6.53
CA VAL A 146 15.84 10.46 -7.88
C VAL A 146 16.83 11.03 -8.90
N GLU A 147 17.16 12.32 -8.84
CA GLU A 147 18.15 12.94 -9.72
C GLU A 147 19.56 12.35 -9.54
N LYS A 148 19.96 12.09 -8.29
CA LYS A 148 21.21 11.41 -7.98
C LYS A 148 21.22 9.98 -8.52
N SER A 149 20.11 9.25 -8.36
CA SER A 149 19.97 7.90 -8.92
C SER A 149 20.01 7.90 -10.45
N ILE A 150 19.42 8.91 -11.11
CA ILE A 150 19.49 9.07 -12.56
C ILE A 150 20.94 9.34 -13.01
N LYS A 151 21.66 10.23 -12.33
CA LYS A 151 23.09 10.51 -12.62
C LYS A 151 23.98 9.30 -12.39
N ASP A 152 23.71 8.51 -11.36
CA ASP A 152 24.43 7.25 -11.06
C ASP A 152 24.14 6.16 -12.10
N ILE A 153 22.89 6.04 -12.57
CA ILE A 153 22.53 5.11 -13.64
C ILE A 153 23.18 5.56 -14.97
N GLN A 154 23.20 6.85 -15.27
CA GLN A 154 23.84 7.39 -16.47
C GLN A 154 25.36 7.13 -16.46
N SER A 155 26.03 7.37 -15.34
CA SER A 155 27.48 7.12 -15.23
C SER A 155 27.81 5.62 -15.26
N LYS A 156 27.03 4.76 -14.61
CA LYS A 156 27.17 3.30 -14.71
C LYS A 156 26.97 2.79 -16.14
N THR A 157 25.99 3.33 -16.86
CA THR A 157 25.71 2.95 -18.27
C THR A 157 26.84 3.35 -19.21
N ILE A 158 27.45 4.53 -19.02
CA ILE A 158 28.59 5.00 -19.82
C ILE A 158 29.85 4.18 -19.52
N VAL A 159 30.06 3.77 -18.27
CA VAL A 159 31.17 2.90 -17.86
C VAL A 159 31.00 1.48 -18.41
N GLU A 160 29.78 0.92 -18.40
CA GLU A 160 29.47 -0.38 -19.03
C GLU A 160 29.67 -0.34 -20.55
N ALA A 161 29.25 0.74 -21.23
CA ALA A 161 29.46 0.90 -22.67
C ALA A 161 30.96 0.91 -23.06
N ASN A 162 31.78 1.62 -22.29
CA ASN A 162 33.24 1.68 -22.51
C ASN A 162 33.97 0.38 -22.10
N SER A 163 33.43 -0.37 -21.14
CA SER A 163 33.94 -1.68 -20.73
C SER A 163 33.62 -2.76 -21.77
N THR A 164 32.43 -2.67 -22.38
CA THR A 164 31.96 -3.58 -23.43
C THR A 164 32.74 -3.38 -24.74
N GLU A 165 33.10 -2.13 -25.10
CA GLU A 165 33.93 -1.83 -26.27
C GLU A 165 35.40 -2.29 -26.11
N ARG A 166 35.92 -2.34 -24.88
CA ARG A 166 37.28 -2.86 -24.59
C ARG A 166 37.34 -4.39 -24.63
N GLN A 167 36.28 -5.08 -24.22
CA GLN A 167 36.20 -6.55 -24.34
C GLN A 167 36.01 -7.02 -25.80
N HIS A 168 35.36 -6.21 -26.65
CA HIS A 168 35.14 -6.55 -28.06
C HIS A 168 36.38 -6.36 -28.97
N ARG A 169 37.47 -5.76 -28.48
CA ARG A 169 38.70 -5.52 -29.27
C ARG A 169 39.78 -6.61 -29.12
N LEU A 170 39.54 -7.65 -28.30
CA LEU A 170 40.48 -8.75 -28.06
C LEU A 170 39.94 -10.16 -28.40
N GLN A 171 38.74 -10.31 -28.95
CA GLN A 171 38.22 -11.62 -29.36
C GLN A 171 37.46 -11.58 -30.69
N THR A 172 38.12 -11.98 -31.76
CA THR A 172 37.53 -12.79 -32.83
C THR A 172 38.60 -13.80 -33.29
N PRO A 173 38.27 -15.02 -33.76
CA PRO A 173 37.04 -15.81 -33.57
C PRO A 173 37.34 -17.20 -32.94
N LEU A 174 36.71 -17.56 -31.82
CA LEU A 174 36.57 -18.96 -31.40
C LEU A 174 35.32 -19.11 -30.51
N ASP A 175 34.40 -19.97 -30.93
CA ASP A 175 33.29 -20.57 -30.16
C ASP A 175 32.15 -19.71 -29.60
N LEU A 176 31.41 -19.01 -30.48
CA LEU A 176 30.10 -18.44 -30.13
C LEU A 176 28.91 -19.11 -30.85
N ALA A 177 29.07 -20.36 -31.27
CA ALA A 177 27.93 -21.24 -31.58
C ALA A 177 27.41 -21.97 -30.32
N GLY A 178 28.11 -21.88 -29.19
CA GLY A 178 27.82 -22.63 -27.95
C GLY A 178 26.92 -21.92 -26.92
N VAL A 179 26.77 -20.60 -26.99
CA VAL A 179 26.09 -19.82 -25.92
C VAL A 179 24.59 -19.59 -26.18
N LEU A 180 24.09 -19.97 -27.36
CA LEU A 180 22.66 -19.96 -27.70
C LEU A 180 22.17 -21.35 -28.15
N ARG A 181 22.38 -22.37 -27.32
CA ARG A 181 21.43 -23.49 -27.27
C ARG A 181 20.57 -23.30 -26.03
N LYS A 182 19.35 -22.82 -26.25
CA LYS A 182 18.21 -23.09 -25.39
C LYS A 182 18.14 -24.61 -25.23
N SER A 183 18.63 -25.14 -24.11
CA SER A 183 18.27 -26.50 -23.72
C SER A 183 16.85 -26.41 -23.19
N ASP A 184 15.92 -26.95 -23.95
CA ASP A 184 14.64 -27.45 -23.45
C ASP A 184 14.91 -28.64 -22.50
N GLU A 185 15.75 -28.45 -21.49
CA GLU A 185 15.94 -29.38 -20.39
C GLU A 185 14.91 -29.04 -19.33
N GLU A 186 13.82 -29.78 -19.36
CA GLU A 186 12.83 -29.80 -18.29
C GLU A 186 13.57 -30.11 -16.98
N ILE A 187 13.56 -29.17 -16.03
CA ILE A 187 14.25 -29.36 -14.75
C ILE A 187 13.53 -30.50 -14.00
N VAL A 188 14.14 -31.68 -14.00
CA VAL A 188 13.62 -32.85 -13.31
C VAL A 188 13.86 -32.67 -11.81
N PHE A 189 12.77 -32.48 -11.06
CA PHE A 189 12.85 -32.39 -9.61
C PHE A 189 12.94 -33.78 -8.97
N PRO A 190 13.75 -33.96 -7.91
CA PRO A 190 13.74 -35.18 -7.12
C PRO A 190 12.38 -35.36 -6.42
N ASN A 191 12.06 -36.60 -6.04
CA ASN A 191 10.82 -36.90 -5.33
C ASN A 191 10.72 -36.23 -3.96
N VAL A 192 11.86 -36.06 -3.29
CA VAL A 192 12.00 -35.35 -2.01
C VAL A 192 12.73 -34.05 -2.26
N ILE A 193 12.19 -32.95 -1.74
CA ILE A 193 12.64 -31.59 -2.00
C ILE A 193 12.78 -30.86 -0.67
N ASP A 194 13.93 -30.22 -0.49
CA ASP A 194 14.23 -29.36 0.63
C ASP A 194 13.99 -27.89 0.27
N LEU A 195 13.26 -27.20 1.14
CA LEU A 195 12.78 -25.83 0.96
C LEU A 195 13.24 -24.96 2.12
N ASN A 196 13.62 -23.73 1.82
CA ASN A 196 13.85 -22.67 2.78
C ASN A 196 12.76 -21.60 2.62
N VAL A 197 11.85 -21.50 3.57
CA VAL A 197 10.71 -20.57 3.52
C VAL A 197 10.88 -19.51 4.60
N GLY A 198 11.41 -18.34 4.20
CA GLY A 198 11.68 -17.23 5.12
C GLY A 198 12.57 -17.61 6.31
N GLY A 199 13.50 -18.56 6.12
CA GLY A 199 14.40 -19.08 7.15
C GLY A 199 13.93 -20.36 7.84
N TYR A 200 12.74 -20.88 7.52
CA TYR A 200 12.27 -22.17 8.02
C TYR A 200 12.55 -23.27 7.00
N HIS A 201 13.21 -24.35 7.45
CA HIS A 201 13.57 -25.48 6.59
C HIS A 201 12.47 -26.55 6.60
N TYR A 202 12.00 -26.91 5.41
CA TYR A 202 10.98 -27.95 5.20
C TYR A 202 11.50 -28.99 4.22
N THR A 203 11.30 -30.25 4.55
CA THR A 203 11.47 -31.38 3.63
C THR A 203 10.09 -31.90 3.23
N THR A 204 9.79 -31.92 1.93
CA THR A 204 8.50 -32.37 1.42
C THR A 204 8.64 -33.14 0.11
N SER A 205 7.54 -33.68 -0.42
CA SER A 205 7.57 -34.39 -1.70
C SER A 205 7.13 -33.49 -2.86
N LEU A 206 7.61 -33.80 -4.07
CA LEU A 206 7.15 -33.11 -5.30
C LEU A 206 5.63 -33.26 -5.49
N SER A 207 5.07 -34.41 -5.13
CA SER A 207 3.62 -34.66 -5.20
C SER A 207 2.82 -33.75 -4.27
N THR A 208 3.38 -33.41 -3.10
CA THR A 208 2.76 -32.50 -2.14
C THR A 208 2.75 -31.06 -2.68
N LEU A 209 3.86 -30.62 -3.26
CA LEU A 209 3.99 -29.28 -3.85
C LEU A 209 3.12 -29.09 -5.10
N ARG A 210 2.87 -30.19 -5.82
CA ARG A 210 2.02 -30.21 -7.03
C ARG A 210 0.59 -30.69 -6.78
N LYS A 211 0.19 -30.89 -5.52
CA LYS A 211 -1.14 -31.43 -5.16
C LYS A 211 -2.31 -30.65 -5.78
N TYR A 212 -2.17 -29.34 -5.87
CA TYR A 212 -3.12 -28.45 -6.54
C TYR A 212 -2.48 -27.91 -7.82
N GLU A 213 -2.81 -28.51 -8.96
CA GLU A 213 -2.12 -28.27 -10.25
C GLU A 213 -2.20 -26.80 -10.72
N ASP A 214 -3.29 -26.11 -10.40
CA ASP A 214 -3.50 -24.69 -10.75
C ASP A 214 -2.86 -23.71 -9.75
N SER A 215 -2.23 -24.21 -8.69
CA SER A 215 -1.59 -23.36 -7.69
C SER A 215 -0.27 -22.80 -8.21
N MET A 216 0.07 -21.58 -7.79
CA MET A 216 1.36 -20.98 -8.11
C MET A 216 2.54 -21.85 -7.66
N LEU A 217 2.37 -22.61 -6.57
CA LEU A 217 3.37 -23.56 -6.08
C LEU A 217 3.58 -24.71 -7.07
N ALA A 218 2.51 -25.33 -7.57
CA ALA A 218 2.61 -26.37 -8.59
C ALA A 218 3.26 -25.84 -9.89
N VAL A 219 2.97 -24.59 -10.26
CA VAL A 219 3.59 -23.92 -11.41
C VAL A 219 5.09 -23.71 -11.20
N MET A 220 5.52 -23.26 -10.02
CA MET A 220 6.95 -23.11 -9.68
C MET A 220 7.71 -24.44 -9.80
N PHE A 221 7.10 -25.54 -9.36
CA PHE A 221 7.67 -26.89 -9.42
C PHE A 221 7.30 -27.66 -10.70
N SER A 222 6.93 -26.97 -11.78
CA SER A 222 6.58 -27.57 -13.07
C SER A 222 7.78 -27.92 -13.97
N GLY A 223 9.01 -27.59 -13.54
CA GLY A 223 10.24 -27.85 -14.30
C GLY A 223 10.55 -26.79 -15.36
N ARG A 224 9.66 -25.81 -15.52
CA ARG A 224 9.72 -24.75 -16.54
C ARG A 224 10.34 -23.44 -16.05
N TYR A 225 10.57 -23.33 -14.74
CA TYR A 225 11.08 -22.11 -14.10
C TYR A 225 12.37 -22.42 -13.34
N GLN A 226 13.35 -21.54 -13.49
CA GLN A 226 14.57 -21.59 -12.70
C GLN A 226 14.28 -21.03 -11.29
N LEU A 227 14.41 -21.88 -10.28
CA LEU A 227 14.15 -21.51 -8.89
C LEU A 227 15.44 -21.04 -8.19
N VAL A 228 15.30 -20.03 -7.34
CA VAL A 228 16.40 -19.50 -6.52
C VAL A 228 16.72 -20.51 -5.41
N ARG A 229 18.01 -20.68 -5.14
CA ARG A 229 18.50 -21.55 -4.07
C ARG A 229 19.34 -20.74 -3.08
N ASP A 230 19.33 -21.14 -1.82
CA ASP A 230 20.19 -20.56 -0.80
C ASP A 230 21.64 -21.10 -0.89
N GLU A 231 22.51 -20.65 0.01
CA GLU A 231 23.93 -21.05 0.07
C GLU A 231 24.11 -22.56 0.30
N GLU A 232 23.11 -23.21 0.87
CA GLU A 232 23.08 -24.64 1.21
C GLU A 232 22.44 -25.48 0.08
N GLY A 233 21.86 -24.83 -0.94
CA GLY A 233 21.28 -25.45 -2.11
C GLY A 233 19.79 -25.77 -2.00
N HIS A 234 19.12 -25.37 -0.91
CA HIS A 234 17.68 -25.51 -0.72
C HIS A 234 16.92 -24.46 -1.54
N ILE A 235 15.71 -24.80 -1.99
CA ILE A 235 14.90 -23.88 -2.80
C ILE A 235 14.30 -22.79 -1.90
N PHE A 236 14.61 -21.53 -2.21
CA PHE A 236 14.22 -20.40 -1.38
C PHE A 236 12.86 -19.81 -1.78
N ILE A 237 11.99 -19.59 -0.78
CA ILE A 237 10.69 -18.96 -0.92
C ILE A 237 10.58 -17.81 0.09
N ASP A 238 10.37 -16.60 -0.41
CA ASP A 238 10.22 -15.39 0.41
C ASP A 238 8.80 -15.29 1.02
N ARG A 239 8.49 -16.18 1.98
CA ARG A 239 7.23 -16.23 2.72
C ARG A 239 7.46 -16.55 4.19
N ASP A 240 6.47 -16.25 5.03
CA ASP A 240 6.52 -16.60 6.46
C ASP A 240 6.38 -18.13 6.63
N GLY A 241 7.49 -18.78 7.00
CA GLY A 241 7.53 -20.23 7.20
C GLY A 241 6.54 -20.72 8.26
N LYS A 242 6.22 -19.92 9.28
CA LYS A 242 5.30 -20.34 10.36
C LYS A 242 3.93 -20.83 9.86
N TYR A 243 3.44 -20.28 8.74
CA TYR A 243 2.14 -20.61 8.15
C TYR A 243 2.24 -21.49 6.90
N PHE A 244 3.43 -21.98 6.57
CA PHE A 244 3.68 -22.72 5.33
C PHE A 244 3.32 -24.21 5.41
N GLY A 245 3.44 -24.80 6.61
CA GLY A 245 3.17 -26.23 6.87
C GLY A 245 1.70 -26.59 7.01
#